data_AF-A0A9D8MS05-F1
#
_entry.id   AF-A0A9D8MS05-F1
#
_cell.length_a   1.000
_cell.length_b   1.000
_cell.length_c   1.000
_cell.angle_alpha   90.00
_cell.angle_beta   90.00
_cell.angle_gamma   90.00
#
_symmetry.space_group_name_H-M   'P 1'
#
loop_
_entity.id
_entity.type
_entity.pdbx_description
1 polymer ?
#
loop_
_entity_poly.entity_id
_entity_poly.type
_entity_poly.pdbx_seq_one_letter_code
_entity_poly.pdbx_strand_id
1 'polypeptide(L)'
;MGTPSRKELKARYSVKRRRDIVTGFAIGLFLLLVFFQLFLTLVVPSLLKKRKAFEFHVAKLEMSSQLDMLRKEISRVHTDSDIQSGEVATVRSVTDQLAMYTRDSLDQLSLKQIFQLKRIFGQYEAVLRRWKERPPRYYTVQETIDTDSLMRALRKEIKE
;
A
#
# COMPACT_ATOMS: atom_id res chain seq x y z
N MET A 1 -65.30 -12.41 54.66
CA MET A 1 -63.86 -12.33 54.30
C MET A 1 -63.31 -13.75 54.24
N GLY A 2 -63.21 -14.34 53.04
CA GLY A 2 -62.72 -15.71 52.87
C GLY A 2 -61.20 -15.76 52.98
N THR A 3 -60.68 -16.58 53.90
CA THR A 3 -59.24 -16.85 53.98
C THR A 3 -58.79 -17.58 52.71
N PRO A 4 -57.75 -17.09 52.00
CA PRO A 4 -57.31 -17.70 50.76
C PRO A 4 -56.86 -19.14 51.01
N SER A 5 -57.34 -20.06 50.18
CA SER A 5 -57.01 -21.48 50.27
C SER A 5 -55.51 -21.70 50.08
N ARG A 6 -54.90 -22.63 50.83
CA ARG A 6 -53.46 -22.96 50.75
C ARG A 6 -52.96 -23.19 49.32
N LYS A 7 -53.83 -23.64 48.41
CA LYS A 7 -53.52 -23.84 46.99
C LYS A 7 -53.28 -22.52 46.23
N GLU A 8 -54.06 -21.48 46.51
CA GLU A 8 -53.90 -20.16 45.89
C GLU A 8 -52.64 -19.44 46.37
N LEU A 9 -52.30 -19.58 47.65
CA LEU A 9 -51.06 -19.04 48.22
C LEU A 9 -49.81 -19.67 47.59
N LYS A 10 -49.81 -20.99 47.38
CA LYS A 10 -48.72 -21.70 46.68
C LYS A 10 -48.63 -21.30 45.19
N ALA A 11 -49.76 -21.15 44.51
CA ALA A 11 -49.80 -20.72 43.11
C ALA A 11 -49.23 -19.29 42.95
N ARG A 12 -49.64 -18.35 43.81
CA ARG A 12 -49.11 -16.97 43.82
C ARG A 12 -47.61 -16.92 44.11
N TYR A 13 -47.11 -17.72 45.05
CA TYR A 13 -45.68 -17.81 45.34
C TYR A 13 -44.87 -18.43 44.19
N SER A 14 -45.42 -19.44 43.51
CA SER A 14 -44.79 -20.09 42.35
C SER A 14 -44.66 -19.14 41.15
N VAL A 15 -45.72 -18.38 40.84
CA VAL A 15 -45.71 -17.37 39.76
C VAL A 15 -44.75 -16.22 40.09
N LYS A 16 -44.71 -15.77 41.34
CA LYS A 16 -43.77 -14.73 41.79
C LYS A 16 -42.31 -15.18 41.67
N ARG A 17 -41.98 -16.42 42.08
CA ARG A 17 -40.63 -16.99 41.98
C ARG A 17 -40.17 -17.16 40.53
N ARG A 18 -41.05 -17.61 39.62
CA ARG A 18 -40.72 -17.69 38.18
C ARG A 18 -40.46 -16.32 37.57
N ARG A 19 -41.26 -15.32 37.95
CA ARG A 19 -41.07 -13.93 37.49
C ARG A 19 -39.75 -13.35 37.98
N ASP A 20 -39.39 -13.56 39.25
CA ASP A 20 -38.13 -13.05 39.80
C ASP A 20 -36.90 -13.69 39.14
N ILE A 21 -36.99 -14.97 38.75
CA ILE A 21 -35.94 -15.65 37.96
C ILE A 21 -35.81 -15.03 36.56
N VAL A 22 -36.94 -14.79 35.88
CA VAL A 22 -36.94 -14.16 34.55
C VAL A 22 -36.39 -12.74 34.61
N THR A 23 -36.78 -11.96 35.63
CA THR A 23 -36.27 -10.61 35.84
C THR A 23 -34.77 -10.61 36.18
N GLY A 24 -34.32 -11.52 37.04
CA GLY A 24 -32.89 -11.68 37.35
C GLY A 24 -32.07 -12.07 36.12
N PHE A 25 -32.60 -12.97 35.28
CA PHE A 25 -31.97 -13.34 34.02
C PHE A 25 -31.89 -12.15 33.06
N ALA A 26 -32.96 -11.37 32.93
CA ALA A 26 -32.99 -10.18 32.08
C ALA A 26 -31.97 -9.12 32.55
N ILE A 27 -31.85 -8.89 33.86
CA ILE A 27 -30.84 -7.97 34.43
C ILE A 27 -29.43 -8.49 34.16
N GLY A 28 -29.19 -9.80 34.34
CA GLY A 28 -27.90 -10.40 34.05
C GLY A 28 -27.50 -10.28 32.57
N LEU A 29 -28.46 -10.51 31.67
CA LEU A 29 -28.26 -10.41 30.22
C LEU A 29 -28.04 -8.96 29.79
N PHE A 30 -28.74 -8.01 30.42
CA PHE A 30 -28.52 -6.58 30.21
C PHE A 30 -27.11 -6.16 30.62
N LEU A 31 -26.65 -6.58 31.81
CA LEU A 31 -25.28 -6.30 32.27
C LEU A 31 -24.23 -6.94 31.36
N LEU A 32 -24.46 -8.17 30.89
CA LEU A 32 -23.59 -8.84 29.93
C LEU A 32 -23.47 -8.05 28.62
N LEU A 33 -24.60 -7.58 28.07
CA LEU A 33 -24.62 -6.77 26.85
C LEU A 33 -23.90 -5.43 27.03
N VAL A 34 -24.12 -4.75 28.15
CA VAL A 34 -23.41 -3.50 28.47
C VAL A 34 -21.90 -3.73 28.57
N PHE A 35 -21.47 -4.81 29.23
CA PHE A 35 -20.06 -5.17 29.32
C PHE A 35 -19.46 -5.49 27.95
N PHE A 36 -20.19 -6.25 27.12
CA PHE A 36 -19.79 -6.55 25.75
C PHE A 36 -19.65 -5.28 24.91
N GLN A 37 -20.56 -4.32 25.07
CA GLN A 37 -20.51 -3.05 24.34
C GLN A 37 -19.33 -2.18 24.78
N LEU A 38 -19.02 -2.13 26.09
CA LEU A 38 -17.80 -1.48 26.59
C LEU A 38 -16.54 -2.15 26.06
N PHE A 39 -16.50 -3.48 26.07
CA PHE A 39 -15.40 -4.26 25.51
C PHE A 39 -15.19 -3.93 24.03
N LEU A 40 -16.25 -3.95 23.23
CA LEU A 40 -16.18 -3.67 21.80
C LEU A 40 -15.74 -2.23 21.53
N THR A 41 -16.25 -1.27 22.31
CA THR A 41 -15.90 0.15 22.20
C THR A 41 -14.43 0.43 22.53
N LEU A 42 -13.83 -0.29 23.48
CA LEU A 42 -12.43 -0.09 23.87
C LEU A 42 -11.44 -0.90 23.03
N VAL A 43 -11.77 -2.16 22.73
CA VAL A 43 -10.85 -3.11 22.10
C VAL A 43 -10.77 -2.90 20.59
N VAL A 44 -11.90 -2.62 19.92
CA VAL A 44 -11.92 -2.39 18.47
C VAL A 44 -11.01 -1.23 18.04
N PRO A 45 -11.05 -0.02 18.63
CA PRO A 45 -10.13 1.04 18.25
C PRO A 45 -8.67 0.70 18.58
N SER A 46 -8.40 -0.03 19.68
CA SER A 46 -7.05 -0.48 20.00
C SER A 46 -6.51 -1.49 18.97
N LEU A 47 -7.34 -2.41 18.50
CA LEU A 47 -6.99 -3.36 17.44
C LEU A 47 -6.79 -2.67 16.10
N LEU A 48 -7.64 -1.68 15.76
CA LEU A 48 -7.51 -0.89 14.54
C LEU A 48 -6.23 -0.05 14.53
N LYS A 49 -5.84 0.56 15.66
CA LYS A 49 -4.56 1.28 15.77
C LYS A 49 -3.37 0.36 15.52
N LYS A 50 -3.37 -0.83 16.11
CA LYS A 50 -2.32 -1.85 15.89
C LYS A 50 -2.29 -2.33 14.44
N ARG A 51 -3.44 -2.61 13.83
CA ARG A 51 -3.54 -2.99 12.41
C ARG A 51 -3.01 -1.90 11.49
N LYS A 52 -3.38 -0.63 11.70
CA LYS A 52 -2.88 0.49 10.89
C LYS A 52 -1.36 0.68 11.02
N ALA A 53 -0.82 0.55 12.24
CA ALA A 53 0.63 0.61 12.46
C ALA A 53 1.36 -0.54 11.74
N PHE A 54 0.79 -1.74 11.79
CA PHE A 54 1.30 -2.92 11.10
C PHE A 54 1.22 -2.76 9.57
N GLU A 55 0.08 -2.33 9.03
CA GLU A 55 -0.11 -2.04 7.60
C GLU A 55 0.91 -1.01 7.10
N PHE A 56 1.20 0.01 7.90
CA PHE A 56 2.23 0.99 7.57
C PHE A 56 3.65 0.38 7.52
N HIS A 57 3.99 -0.49 8.48
CA HIS A 57 5.28 -1.18 8.47
C HIS A 57 5.41 -2.14 7.28
N VAL A 58 4.35 -2.90 6.98
CA VAL A 58 4.29 -3.77 5.80
C VAL A 58 4.44 -2.97 4.52
N ALA A 59 3.74 -1.84 4.39
CA ALA A 59 3.84 -0.97 3.21
C ALA A 59 5.25 -0.42 3.00
N LYS A 60 5.97 -0.06 4.07
CA LYS A 60 7.38 0.35 4.00
C LYS A 60 8.28 -0.79 3.52
N LEU A 61 8.12 -1.97 4.09
CA LEU A 61 8.93 -3.14 3.75
C LEU A 61 8.74 -3.54 2.28
N GLU A 62 7.48 -3.58 1.84
CA GLU A 62 7.11 -3.89 0.46
C GLU A 62 7.69 -2.86 -0.51
N MET A 63 7.62 -1.56 -0.18
CA MET A 63 8.20 -0.49 -0.99
C MET A 63 9.72 -0.64 -1.13
N SER A 64 10.44 -0.90 -0.04
CA SER A 64 11.89 -1.13 -0.07
C SER A 64 12.23 -2.34 -0.94
N SER A 65 11.49 -3.43 -0.79
CA SER A 65 11.70 -4.66 -1.57
C SER A 65 11.43 -4.44 -3.06
N GLN A 66 10.39 -3.67 -3.42
CA GLN A 66 10.09 -3.33 -4.81
C GLN A 66 11.23 -2.55 -5.46
N LEU A 67 11.79 -1.59 -4.73
CA LEU A 67 12.87 -0.76 -5.21
C LEU A 67 14.18 -1.56 -5.40
N ASP A 68 14.50 -2.44 -4.46
CA ASP A 68 15.67 -3.33 -4.58
C ASP A 68 15.52 -4.32 -5.76
N MET A 69 14.30 -4.83 -5.97
CA MET A 69 14.00 -5.66 -7.14
C MET A 69 14.17 -4.87 -8.44
N LEU A 70 13.66 -3.65 -8.50
CA LEU A 70 13.78 -2.77 -9.66
C LEU A 70 15.25 -2.45 -9.97
N ARG A 71 16.06 -2.10 -8.96
CA ARG A 71 17.52 -1.88 -9.13
C ARG A 71 18.22 -3.11 -9.69
N LYS A 72 17.90 -4.29 -9.16
CA LYS A 72 18.47 -5.56 -9.62
C LYS A 72 18.09 -5.85 -11.06
N GLU A 73 16.84 -5.60 -11.44
CA GLU A 73 16.39 -5.83 -12.80
C GLU A 73 16.99 -4.83 -13.80
N ILE A 74 17.11 -3.55 -13.44
CA ILE A 74 17.81 -2.54 -14.26
C ILE A 74 19.28 -2.95 -14.47
N SER A 75 19.95 -3.47 -13.43
CA SER A 75 21.35 -3.90 -13.54
C SER A 75 21.59 -5.09 -14.48
N ARG A 76 20.51 -5.81 -14.85
CA ARG A 76 20.56 -6.97 -15.76
C ARG A 76 20.24 -6.62 -17.21
N VAL A 77 19.81 -5.39 -17.48
CA VAL A 77 19.49 -4.94 -18.83
C VAL A 77 20.78 -4.90 -19.64
N HIS A 78 20.81 -5.64 -20.74
CA HIS A 78 21.90 -5.60 -21.71
C HIS A 78 21.57 -4.54 -22.75
N THR A 79 22.58 -3.74 -23.11
CA THR A 79 22.45 -2.63 -24.06
C THR A 79 23.37 -2.87 -25.24
N ASP A 80 22.87 -2.67 -26.45
CA ASP A 80 23.60 -2.93 -27.70
C ASP A 80 24.29 -1.66 -28.25
N SER A 81 23.94 -0.47 -27.75
CA SER A 81 24.54 0.81 -28.15
C SER A 81 24.86 1.73 -26.98
N ASP A 82 25.81 2.65 -27.17
CA ASP A 82 26.24 3.61 -26.15
C ASP A 82 25.11 4.53 -25.67
N ILE A 83 24.17 4.87 -26.55
CA ILE A 83 23.01 5.70 -26.21
C ILE A 83 22.04 4.94 -25.31
N GLN A 84 21.80 3.65 -25.59
CA GLN A 84 21.00 2.79 -24.73
C GLN A 84 21.67 2.62 -23.37
N SER A 85 22.99 2.46 -23.35
CA SER A 85 23.80 2.41 -22.12
C SER A 85 23.66 3.69 -21.29
N GLY A 86 23.68 4.86 -21.94
CA GLY A 86 23.45 6.15 -21.28
C GLY A 86 22.06 6.29 -20.67
N GLU A 87 21.01 5.84 -21.37
CA GLU A 87 19.63 5.83 -20.87
C GLU A 87 19.50 4.92 -19.64
N VAL A 88 20.02 3.69 -19.72
CA VAL A 88 20.02 2.72 -18.61
C VAL A 88 20.81 3.23 -17.42
N ALA A 89 21.99 3.83 -17.65
CA ALA A 89 22.83 4.41 -16.59
C ALA A 89 22.13 5.57 -15.87
N THR A 90 21.41 6.41 -16.60
CA THR A 90 20.65 7.54 -16.02
C THR A 90 19.55 7.02 -15.11
N VAL A 91 18.74 6.07 -15.59
CA VAL A 91 17.65 5.48 -14.79
C VAL A 91 18.21 4.74 -13.59
N ARG A 92 19.35 4.04 -13.73
CA ARG A 92 20.04 3.39 -12.61
C ARG A 92 20.46 4.40 -11.55
N SER A 93 21.10 5.50 -11.94
CA SER A 93 21.54 6.56 -11.02
C SER A 93 20.36 7.16 -10.24
N VAL A 94 19.26 7.47 -10.92
CA VAL A 94 18.05 8.00 -10.27
C VAL A 94 17.43 6.98 -9.32
N THR A 95 17.39 5.70 -9.71
CA THR A 95 16.85 4.63 -8.86
C THR A 95 17.73 4.41 -7.62
N ASP A 96 19.05 4.52 -7.76
CA ASP A 96 20.00 4.45 -6.64
C ASP A 96 19.81 5.61 -5.66
N GLN A 97 19.65 6.84 -6.17
CA GLN A 97 19.34 8.02 -5.34
C GLN A 97 18.00 7.88 -4.62
N LEU A 98 16.97 7.36 -5.31
CA LEU A 98 15.68 7.08 -4.70
C LEU A 98 15.78 6.03 -3.59
N ALA A 99 16.64 5.02 -3.75
CA ALA A 99 16.87 4.00 -2.73
C ALA A 99 17.58 4.56 -1.51
N MET A 100 18.57 5.41 -1.70
CA MET A 100 19.22 6.13 -0.60
C MET A 100 18.21 7.02 0.13
N TYR A 101 17.47 7.86 -0.59
CA TYR A 101 16.46 8.73 -0.01
C TYR A 101 15.40 7.96 0.77
N THR A 102 14.94 6.83 0.21
CA THR A 102 13.94 5.97 0.86
C THR A 102 14.48 5.37 2.14
N ARG A 103 15.75 4.94 2.17
CA ARG A 103 16.39 4.35 3.34
C ARG A 103 16.64 5.37 4.44
N ASP A 104 17.10 6.57 4.08
CA ASP A 104 17.43 7.63 5.04
C ASP A 104 16.17 8.30 5.63
N SER A 105 15.12 8.41 4.81
CA SER A 105 13.87 9.07 5.23
C SER A 105 12.80 8.08 5.69
N LEU A 106 13.09 6.76 5.70
CA LEU A 106 12.09 5.69 5.89
C LEU A 106 11.26 5.87 7.17
N ASP A 107 11.88 6.38 8.23
CA ASP A 107 11.24 6.57 9.53
C ASP A 107 10.30 7.79 9.57
N GLN A 108 10.54 8.77 8.70
CA GLN A 108 9.79 10.03 8.64
C GLN A 108 8.74 10.06 7.54
N LEU A 109 8.76 9.10 6.60
CA LEU A 109 7.81 9.06 5.49
C LEU A 109 6.37 8.80 5.96
N SER A 110 5.45 9.68 5.57
CA SER A 110 4.01 9.45 5.74
C SER A 110 3.48 8.39 4.78
N LEU A 111 2.35 7.76 5.11
CA LEU A 111 1.72 6.73 4.28
C LEU A 111 1.33 7.27 2.88
N LYS A 112 0.96 8.55 2.78
CA LYS A 112 0.70 9.23 1.49
C LYS A 112 1.97 9.33 0.64
N GLN A 113 3.10 9.70 1.25
CA GLN A 113 4.38 9.79 0.53
C GLN A 113 4.88 8.41 0.09
N ILE A 114 4.69 7.37 0.90
CA ILE A 114 4.97 5.98 0.50
C ILE A 114 4.18 5.61 -0.76
N PHE A 115 2.89 5.94 -0.80
CA PHE A 115 2.05 5.64 -1.97
C PHE A 115 2.49 6.43 -3.21
N GLN A 116 2.90 7.69 -3.04
CA GLN A 116 3.47 8.48 -4.12
C GLN A 116 4.78 7.87 -4.65
N LEU A 117 5.68 7.46 -3.77
CA LEU A 117 6.92 6.77 -4.15
C LEU A 117 6.63 5.47 -4.91
N LYS A 118 5.71 4.64 -4.40
CA LYS A 118 5.27 3.43 -5.11
C LYS A 118 4.75 3.73 -6.51
N ARG A 119 4.01 4.82 -6.71
CA ARG A 119 3.54 5.23 -8.04
C ARG A 119 4.71 5.60 -8.97
N ILE A 120 5.71 6.29 -8.45
CA ILE A 120 6.94 6.63 -9.20
C ILE A 120 7.69 5.35 -9.58
N PHE A 121 7.82 4.39 -8.66
CA PHE A 121 8.45 3.10 -8.95
C PHE A 121 7.72 2.32 -10.05
N GLY A 122 6.39 2.34 -10.05
CA GLY A 122 5.59 1.73 -11.12
C GLY A 122 5.81 2.38 -12.49
N GLN A 123 6.17 3.66 -12.55
CA GLN A 123 6.56 4.31 -13.82
C GLN A 123 7.88 3.77 -14.33
N TYR A 124 8.89 3.62 -13.46
CA TYR A 124 10.16 3.02 -13.83
C TYR A 124 10.06 1.53 -14.18
N GLU A 125 9.16 0.80 -13.53
CA GLU A 125 8.85 -0.59 -13.90
C GLU A 125 8.23 -0.66 -15.31
N ALA A 126 7.37 0.30 -15.68
CA ALA A 126 6.84 0.39 -17.04
C ALA A 126 7.94 0.69 -18.08
N VAL A 127 8.94 1.52 -17.74
CA VAL A 127 10.12 1.76 -18.58
C VAL A 127 10.93 0.48 -18.75
N LEU A 128 11.24 -0.22 -17.65
CA LEU A 128 11.93 -1.50 -17.68
C LEU A 128 11.19 -2.55 -18.53
N ARG A 129 9.86 -2.56 -18.45
CA ARG A 129 9.04 -3.46 -19.28
C ARG A 129 9.22 -3.18 -20.78
N ARG A 130 9.29 -1.91 -21.18
CA ARG A 130 9.54 -1.51 -22.58
C ARG A 130 10.93 -1.95 -23.07
N TRP A 131 11.94 -1.88 -22.21
CA TRP A 131 13.27 -2.38 -22.53
C TRP A 131 13.33 -3.90 -22.68
N LYS A 132 12.40 -4.63 -22.05
CA LYS A 132 12.29 -6.10 -22.17
C LYS A 132 11.42 -6.57 -23.33
N GLU A 133 10.69 -5.68 -24.00
CA GLU A 133 9.91 -6.01 -25.20
C GLU A 133 10.83 -6.45 -26.34
N ARG A 134 10.31 -7.23 -27.30
CA ARG A 134 11.03 -7.61 -28.51
C ARG A 134 10.33 -7.01 -29.74
N PRO A 135 10.92 -6.02 -30.44
CA PRO A 135 12.22 -5.38 -30.20
C PRO A 135 12.21 -4.42 -28.99
N PRO A 136 13.35 -4.23 -28.30
CA PRO A 136 13.44 -3.35 -27.14
C PRO A 136 13.22 -1.90 -27.56
N ARG A 137 12.34 -1.19 -26.84
CA ARG A 137 12.00 0.20 -27.12
C ARG A 137 12.64 1.13 -26.10
N TYR A 138 13.71 1.79 -26.53
CA TYR A 138 14.36 2.87 -25.79
C TYR A 138 13.76 4.21 -26.17
N TYR A 139 13.80 5.18 -25.25
CA TYR A 139 13.30 6.53 -25.51
C TYR A 139 14.26 7.34 -26.38
N THR A 140 15.55 7.08 -26.23
CA THR A 140 16.61 7.75 -26.97
C THR A 140 16.99 6.92 -28.18
N VAL A 141 16.80 7.49 -29.36
CA VAL A 141 17.24 6.90 -30.63
C VAL A 141 18.38 7.75 -31.16
N GLN A 142 19.42 7.09 -31.68
CA GLN A 142 20.53 7.77 -32.34
C GLN A 142 20.03 8.34 -33.66
N GLU A 143 19.88 9.66 -33.74
CA GLU A 143 19.68 10.34 -35.01
C GLU A 143 21.03 10.43 -35.72
N THR A 144 21.19 9.69 -36.81
CA THR A 144 22.33 9.85 -37.72
C THR A 144 22.06 11.05 -38.61
N ILE A 145 22.77 12.14 -38.39
CA ILE A 145 22.76 13.27 -39.32
C ILE A 145 23.70 12.92 -40.48
N ASP A 146 23.14 12.76 -41.67
CA ASP A 146 23.91 12.52 -42.89
C ASP A 146 24.72 13.76 -43.25
N THR A 147 25.96 13.79 -42.77
CA THR A 147 26.86 14.95 -42.88
C THR A 147 27.22 15.25 -44.34
N ASP A 148 27.17 14.23 -45.22
CA ASP A 148 27.42 14.40 -46.65
C ASP A 148 26.29 15.15 -47.37
N SER A 149 25.04 14.98 -46.92
CA SER A 149 23.91 15.75 -47.44
C SER A 149 24.00 17.23 -47.04
N LEU A 150 24.41 17.47 -45.79
CA LEU A 150 24.51 18.79 -45.18
C LEU A 150 25.70 19.58 -45.75
N MET A 151 26.85 18.92 -45.93
CA MET A 151 28.02 19.50 -46.58
C MET A 151 27.79 19.79 -48.08
N ARG A 152 26.96 18.98 -48.77
CA ARG A 152 26.55 19.26 -50.15
C ARG A 152 25.64 20.48 -50.25
N ALA A 153 24.73 20.67 -49.29
CA ALA A 153 23.88 21.85 -49.22
C ALA A 153 24.69 23.13 -48.92
N LEU A 154 25.57 23.09 -47.91
CA LEU A 154 26.46 24.21 -47.56
C LEU A 154 27.39 24.61 -48.71
N ARG A 155 27.95 23.63 -49.44
CA ARG A 155 28.82 23.92 -50.59
C ARG A 155 28.07 24.52 -51.78
N LYS A 156 26.74 24.36 -51.83
CA LYS A 156 25.88 24.94 -52.87
C LYS A 156 25.57 26.41 -52.60
N GLU A 157 25.36 26.79 -51.35
CA GLU A 157 25.13 28.20 -50.97
C GLU A 157 26.40 29.05 -50.97
N ILE A 158 27.59 28.47 -50.72
CA ILE A 158 28.86 29.22 -50.78
C ILE A 158 29.28 29.56 -52.23
N LYS A 159 28.60 28.99 -53.23
CA LYS A 159 28.87 29.22 -54.67
C LYS A 159 27.96 30.26 -55.33
N GLU A 160 26.97 30.80 -54.61
CA GLU A 160 26.25 32.02 -54.97
C GLU A 160 26.91 33.25 -54.32
#